data_AF-A0A7C2NIH4-F1
#
_entry.id   AF-A0A7C2NIH4-F1
#
_cell.length_a   1.000
_cell.length_b   1.000
_cell.length_c   1.000
_cell.angle_alpha   90.00
_cell.angle_beta   90.00
_cell.angle_gamma   90.00
#
_symmetry.space_group_name_H-M   'P 1'
#
loop_
_entity.id
_entity.type
_entity.pdbx_description
1 polymer ?
#
loop_
_entity_poly.entity_id
_entity_poly.type
_entity_poly.pdbx_seq_one_letter_code
_entity_poly.pdbx_strand_id
1 'polypeptide(L)'
;MKNVSLKLFIRRFVLATSFPPFLQIYRAIYALVIRVTLGVFKKYPQIKAVYLRRGGAKGEILPLVSDIDFAVIGEQLNEGDKRELHQEYNRLADATTLLDRTLEFYDEDTFYNQYQTNDYFQYRFMEGKKTWKLLYGKDYLADLAELPIEKMYGGFFTEIKVWWSLFAWRFFQARKYNDEAVTRNNACYKTVSEILKMNLALNHGILEFDRKKALELSKPQFKGKELAFLRKLEKKARVRFRSDEPGILDETNDFLISYLDRFYRDSRNHPYARPLRDATQRVDCTEGEMLLNEEDDTHIRGLVHFVKENWPDSYLGAYLGSSVYFNLDEHLLMVKINPERVPTVREITALNQFHWSTAPHLRSRIRLFLLLPSAAFQVDPDDLKMSWQSILSPSGNPDLFELLNRPEFTVDGGSYQPNMSFAWNPFVEHFFWEEKMLFYRLLQDPSVYKLNNLDFLRIFWKTAQLVIMNCSAKRNEIVYPLTLPAIERSLAAEGISLPGELNSLAGAYRDEIKGKDTGIAGLIPRAIRYLKEINA
;
A
#
# COMPACT_ATOMS: atom_id res chain seq x y z
N MET A 1 -10.30 -17.59 23.91
CA MET A 1 -9.92 -18.53 22.83
C MET A 1 -11.02 -19.49 22.34
N LYS A 2 -12.23 -19.59 22.94
CA LYS A 2 -13.25 -20.61 22.53
C LYS A 2 -14.12 -20.26 21.29
N ASN A 3 -14.27 -19.00 20.89
CA ASN A 3 -15.17 -18.61 19.77
C ASN A 3 -14.60 -18.82 18.35
N VAL A 4 -13.30 -19.11 18.22
CA VAL A 4 -12.67 -19.32 16.90
C VAL A 4 -13.08 -20.66 16.28
N SER A 5 -13.38 -21.67 17.10
CA SER A 5 -13.74 -23.02 16.65
C SER A 5 -15.11 -23.07 15.93
N LEU A 6 -16.14 -22.41 16.46
CA LEU A 6 -17.48 -22.45 15.87
C LEU A 6 -17.58 -21.67 14.55
N LYS A 7 -17.00 -20.46 14.48
CA LYS A 7 -16.99 -19.67 13.23
C LYS A 7 -16.26 -20.41 12.12
N LEU A 8 -15.12 -21.04 12.44
CA LEU A 8 -14.37 -21.87 11.50
C LEU A 8 -15.17 -23.10 11.07
N PHE A 9 -15.85 -23.76 11.99
CA PHE A 9 -16.70 -24.90 11.69
C PHE A 9 -17.85 -24.51 10.73
N ILE A 10 -18.58 -23.44 11.04
CA ILE A 10 -19.66 -22.91 10.18
C ILE A 10 -19.11 -22.57 8.79
N ARG A 11 -17.96 -21.89 8.72
CA ARG A 11 -17.32 -21.53 7.46
C ARG A 11 -16.96 -22.77 6.64
N ARG A 12 -16.30 -23.77 7.25
CA ARG A 12 -15.96 -25.04 6.60
C ARG A 12 -17.20 -25.78 6.13
N PHE A 13 -18.25 -25.83 6.95
CA PHE A 13 -19.52 -26.46 6.60
C PHE A 13 -20.15 -25.78 5.37
N VAL A 14 -20.33 -24.46 5.41
CA VAL A 14 -20.90 -23.68 4.30
C VAL A 14 -20.07 -23.82 3.03
N LEU A 15 -18.75 -23.83 3.13
CA LEU A 15 -17.88 -24.04 1.97
C LEU A 15 -18.00 -25.46 1.41
N ALA A 16 -18.09 -26.46 2.27
CA ALA A 16 -18.31 -27.85 1.87
C ALA A 16 -19.64 -28.01 1.14
N THR A 17 -20.71 -27.39 1.65
CA THR A 17 -22.07 -27.45 1.09
C THR A 17 -22.32 -26.42 0.00
N SER A 18 -21.35 -25.60 -0.41
CA SER A 18 -21.50 -24.58 -1.48
C SER A 18 -21.65 -25.20 -2.88
N PHE A 19 -22.68 -26.01 -3.09
CA PHE A 19 -23.12 -26.61 -4.35
C PHE A 19 -24.66 -26.59 -4.38
N PRO A 20 -25.31 -26.73 -5.55
CA PRO A 20 -26.78 -26.78 -5.61
C PRO A 20 -27.34 -27.93 -4.76
N PRO A 21 -28.41 -27.71 -3.96
CA PRO A 21 -29.24 -26.52 -3.89
C PRO A 21 -28.76 -25.45 -2.88
N PHE A 22 -27.92 -25.80 -1.89
CA PHE A 22 -27.50 -24.90 -0.80
C PHE A 22 -26.83 -23.61 -1.29
N LEU A 23 -26.13 -23.64 -2.43
CA LEU A 23 -25.58 -22.44 -3.04
C LEU A 23 -26.64 -21.35 -3.29
N GLN A 24 -27.86 -21.74 -3.67
CA GLN A 24 -28.96 -20.78 -3.88
C GLN A 24 -29.45 -20.20 -2.56
N ILE A 25 -29.46 -21.00 -1.50
CA ILE A 25 -29.79 -20.53 -0.14
C ILE A 25 -28.77 -19.48 0.30
N TYR A 26 -27.46 -19.74 0.11
CA TYR A 26 -26.44 -18.76 0.44
C TYR A 26 -26.57 -17.47 -0.38
N ARG A 27 -26.85 -17.58 -1.68
CA ARG A 27 -27.11 -16.39 -2.52
C ARG A 27 -28.34 -15.61 -2.06
N ALA A 28 -29.41 -16.29 -1.62
CA ALA A 28 -30.59 -15.64 -1.07
C ALA A 28 -30.28 -14.89 0.24
N ILE A 29 -29.42 -15.45 1.10
CA ILE A 29 -28.95 -14.76 2.32
C ILE A 29 -28.16 -13.49 1.95
N TYR A 30 -27.23 -13.57 1.00
CA TYR A 30 -26.49 -12.40 0.52
C TYR A 30 -27.45 -11.34 -0.04
N ALA A 31 -28.43 -11.74 -0.86
CA ALA A 31 -29.42 -10.83 -1.41
C ALA A 31 -30.29 -10.17 -0.33
N LEU A 32 -30.65 -10.91 0.74
CA LEU A 32 -31.35 -10.35 1.89
C LEU A 32 -30.52 -9.30 2.61
N VAL A 33 -29.24 -9.59 2.91
CA VAL A 33 -28.34 -8.63 3.55
C VAL A 33 -28.19 -7.37 2.68
N ILE A 34 -28.00 -7.52 1.37
CA ILE A 34 -27.95 -6.38 0.43
C ILE A 34 -29.21 -5.53 0.51
N ARG A 35 -30.41 -6.14 0.53
CA ARG A 35 -31.69 -5.41 0.63
C ARG A 35 -31.82 -4.66 1.95
N VAL A 36 -31.45 -5.27 3.06
CA VAL A 36 -31.50 -4.65 4.39
C VAL A 36 -30.54 -3.46 4.46
N THR A 37 -29.30 -3.64 4.03
CA THR A 37 -28.30 -2.56 3.99
C THR A 37 -28.73 -1.43 3.06
N LEU A 38 -29.33 -1.75 1.90
CA LEU A 38 -29.89 -0.74 1.01
C LEU A 38 -31.05 0.04 1.67
N GLY A 39 -31.86 -0.62 2.50
CA GLY A 39 -32.88 0.02 3.30
C GLY A 39 -32.31 1.05 4.28
N VAL A 40 -31.16 0.78 4.89
CA VAL A 40 -30.43 1.75 5.74
C VAL A 40 -30.02 2.97 4.91
N PHE A 41 -29.37 2.78 3.76
CA PHE A 41 -28.94 3.90 2.93
C PHE A 41 -30.10 4.77 2.44
N LYS A 42 -31.24 4.16 2.10
CA LYS A 42 -32.43 4.89 1.62
C LYS A 42 -33.09 5.79 2.68
N LYS A 43 -32.75 5.66 3.96
CA LYS A 43 -33.23 6.57 5.02
C LYS A 43 -32.67 7.99 4.90
N TYR A 44 -31.53 8.15 4.20
CA TYR A 44 -30.80 9.40 4.10
C TYR A 44 -31.01 10.03 2.70
N PRO A 45 -31.82 11.10 2.56
CA PRO A 45 -32.12 11.74 1.28
C PRO A 45 -30.89 12.32 0.55
N GLN A 46 -29.81 12.57 1.28
CA GLN A 46 -28.54 13.04 0.77
C GLN A 46 -27.79 11.94 0.00
N ILE A 47 -28.09 10.66 0.23
CA ILE A 47 -27.51 9.56 -0.54
C ILE A 47 -28.14 9.54 -1.93
N LYS A 48 -27.33 9.80 -2.95
CA LYS A 48 -27.74 9.93 -4.36
C LYS A 48 -27.51 8.69 -5.18
N ALA A 49 -26.57 7.83 -4.76
CA ALA A 49 -26.33 6.55 -5.40
C ALA A 49 -25.76 5.50 -4.45
N VAL A 50 -26.13 4.24 -4.69
CA VAL A 50 -25.54 3.07 -4.01
C VAL A 50 -25.17 2.03 -5.05
N TYR A 51 -23.89 1.63 -5.05
CA TYR A 51 -23.36 0.58 -5.91
C TYR A 51 -22.97 -0.65 -5.10
N LEU A 52 -23.30 -1.81 -5.63
CA LEU A 52 -22.68 -3.07 -5.25
C LEU A 52 -21.39 -3.25 -6.04
N ARG A 53 -20.31 -3.68 -5.39
CA ARG A 53 -18.98 -3.80 -6.02
C ARG A 53 -18.50 -5.26 -6.06
N ARG A 54 -17.37 -5.45 -6.74
CA ARG A 54 -16.52 -6.65 -6.71
C ARG A 54 -17.32 -7.96 -6.93
N GLY A 55 -17.03 -8.99 -6.12
CA GLY A 55 -17.59 -10.34 -6.29
C GLY A 55 -19.11 -10.39 -6.17
N GLY A 56 -19.71 -9.50 -5.37
CA GLY A 56 -21.16 -9.36 -5.27
C GLY A 56 -21.80 -8.88 -6.57
N ALA A 57 -21.19 -7.91 -7.24
CA ALA A 57 -21.68 -7.37 -8.50
C ALA A 57 -21.45 -8.32 -9.69
N LYS A 58 -20.30 -9.01 -9.72
CA LYS A 58 -19.94 -9.99 -10.75
C LYS A 58 -20.65 -11.35 -10.60
N GLY A 59 -21.34 -11.59 -9.48
CA GLY A 59 -22.00 -12.88 -9.18
C GLY A 59 -21.02 -14.00 -8.76
N GLU A 60 -19.76 -13.65 -8.52
CA GLU A 60 -18.65 -14.52 -8.11
C GLU A 60 -18.58 -14.66 -6.58
N ILE A 61 -19.72 -14.99 -5.96
CA ILE A 61 -19.81 -15.12 -4.50
C ILE A 61 -19.27 -16.48 -4.06
N LEU A 62 -18.22 -16.47 -3.23
CA LEU A 62 -17.80 -17.59 -2.42
C LEU A 62 -18.41 -17.42 -1.01
N PRO A 63 -19.41 -18.24 -0.63
CA PRO A 63 -20.10 -18.06 0.64
C PRO A 63 -19.15 -18.03 1.85
N LEU A 64 -19.30 -17.03 2.72
CA LEU A 64 -18.45 -16.79 3.91
C LEU A 64 -16.95 -16.56 3.61
N VAL A 65 -16.60 -16.27 2.35
CA VAL A 65 -15.24 -15.89 1.94
C VAL A 65 -15.25 -14.58 1.16
N SER A 66 -16.28 -14.33 0.36
CA SER A 66 -16.53 -13.05 -0.28
C SER A 66 -17.35 -12.16 0.64
N ASP A 67 -16.84 -10.96 0.88
CA ASP A 67 -17.57 -9.89 1.56
C ASP A 67 -18.50 -9.17 0.56
N ILE A 68 -19.45 -8.40 1.10
CA ILE A 68 -20.36 -7.53 0.36
C ILE A 68 -19.81 -6.11 0.48
N ASP A 69 -19.24 -5.63 -0.62
CA ASP A 69 -18.67 -4.30 -0.73
C ASP A 69 -19.67 -3.30 -1.34
N PHE A 70 -19.84 -2.14 -0.70
CA PHE A 70 -20.63 -1.03 -1.24
C PHE A 70 -19.76 0.19 -1.55
N ALA A 71 -20.14 0.95 -2.56
CA ALA A 71 -19.75 2.37 -2.71
C ALA A 71 -21.02 3.21 -2.66
N VAL A 72 -20.99 4.27 -1.86
CA VAL A 72 -22.09 5.20 -1.66
C VAL A 72 -21.64 6.57 -2.13
N ILE A 73 -22.48 7.22 -2.95
CA ILE A 73 -22.25 8.61 -3.39
C ILE A 73 -23.41 9.45 -2.87
N GLY A 74 -23.11 10.59 -2.26
CA GLY A 74 -24.11 11.51 -1.73
C GLY A 74 -23.68 12.96 -1.74
N GLU A 75 -24.57 13.82 -1.27
CA GLU A 75 -24.21 15.18 -0.85
C GLU A 75 -23.43 15.13 0.49
N GLN A 76 -22.85 16.25 0.91
CA GLN A 76 -22.25 16.35 2.24
C GLN A 76 -23.29 16.08 3.32
N LEU A 77 -23.16 14.94 3.97
CA LEU A 77 -23.91 14.62 5.18
C LEU A 77 -23.41 15.49 6.33
N ASN A 78 -24.33 15.95 7.19
CA ASN A 78 -23.92 16.52 8.45
C ASN A 78 -23.25 15.44 9.32
N GLU A 79 -22.39 15.86 10.26
CA GLU A 79 -21.63 14.94 11.11
C GLU A 79 -22.49 14.07 12.04
N GLY A 80 -23.75 14.44 12.28
CA GLY A 80 -24.72 13.61 13.00
C GLY A 80 -25.15 12.41 12.18
N ASP A 81 -25.71 12.67 10.99
CA ASP A 81 -26.22 11.67 10.06
C ASP A 81 -25.12 10.73 9.58
N LYS A 82 -23.92 11.26 9.31
CA LYS A 82 -22.76 10.44 8.93
C LYS A 82 -22.38 9.45 10.04
N ARG A 83 -22.33 9.91 11.30
CA ARG A 83 -22.03 9.03 12.45
C ARG A 83 -23.12 7.99 12.64
N GLU A 84 -24.39 8.37 12.55
CA GLU A 84 -25.51 7.44 12.67
C GLU A 84 -25.48 6.38 11.55
N LEU A 85 -25.28 6.79 10.30
CA LEU A 85 -25.16 5.89 9.16
C LEU A 85 -24.05 4.86 9.37
N HIS A 86 -22.86 5.31 9.77
CA HIS A 86 -21.75 4.41 10.08
C HIS A 86 -22.06 3.47 11.25
N GLN A 87 -22.77 3.94 12.28
CA GLN A 87 -23.18 3.09 13.39
C GLN A 87 -24.19 2.02 12.96
N GLU A 88 -25.22 2.38 12.18
CA GLU A 88 -26.19 1.41 11.66
C GLU A 88 -25.51 0.38 10.73
N TYR A 89 -24.64 0.84 9.83
CA TYR A 89 -23.88 -0.03 8.94
C TYR A 89 -22.99 -1.00 9.72
N ASN A 90 -22.24 -0.50 10.72
CA ASN A 90 -21.37 -1.34 11.54
C ASN A 90 -22.14 -2.37 12.36
N ARG A 91 -23.31 -2.01 12.90
CA ARG A 91 -24.20 -2.97 13.58
C ARG A 91 -24.62 -4.10 12.64
N LEU A 92 -24.97 -3.79 11.39
CA LEU A 92 -25.30 -4.82 10.38
C LEU A 92 -24.09 -5.67 10.01
N ALA A 93 -22.90 -5.06 9.88
CA ALA A 93 -21.67 -5.79 9.58
C ALA A 93 -21.29 -6.76 10.70
N ASP A 94 -21.47 -6.35 11.96
CA ASP A 94 -21.25 -7.21 13.13
C ASP A 94 -22.28 -8.34 13.23
N ALA A 95 -23.55 -8.07 12.90
CA ALA A 95 -24.61 -9.07 12.95
C ALA A 95 -24.49 -10.15 11.85
N THR A 96 -24.02 -9.78 10.65
CA THR A 96 -24.02 -10.69 9.49
C THR A 96 -22.66 -11.31 9.20
N THR A 97 -21.55 -10.64 9.53
CA THR A 97 -20.17 -10.99 9.10
C THR A 97 -19.97 -11.08 7.58
N LEU A 98 -20.97 -10.70 6.78
CA LEU A 98 -20.94 -10.75 5.32
C LEU A 98 -20.61 -9.39 4.69
N LEU A 99 -20.77 -8.30 5.42
CA LEU A 99 -20.46 -6.96 4.95
C LEU A 99 -18.98 -6.65 5.18
N ASP A 100 -18.37 -5.96 4.22
CA ASP A 100 -17.10 -5.28 4.50
C ASP A 100 -17.33 -4.29 5.65
N ARG A 101 -16.35 -4.12 6.54
CA ARG A 101 -16.44 -3.15 7.65
C ARG A 101 -16.08 -1.73 7.20
N THR A 102 -15.44 -1.61 6.04
CA THR A 102 -15.08 -0.35 5.42
C THR A 102 -16.17 0.06 4.44
N LEU A 103 -16.93 1.09 4.81
CA LEU A 103 -17.90 1.72 3.92
C LEU A 103 -17.18 2.80 3.09
N GLU A 104 -17.10 2.60 1.78
CA GLU A 104 -16.63 3.64 0.86
C GLU A 104 -17.77 4.64 0.62
N PHE A 105 -17.60 5.85 1.15
CA PHE A 105 -18.52 6.96 1.00
C PHE A 105 -17.80 8.12 0.30
N TYR A 106 -18.42 8.65 -0.75
CA TYR A 106 -17.92 9.80 -1.51
C TYR A 106 -18.99 10.89 -1.49
N ASP A 107 -18.60 12.11 -1.15
CA ASP A 107 -19.38 13.25 -1.64
C ASP A 107 -19.16 13.42 -3.16
N GLU A 108 -20.15 14.03 -3.83
CA GLU A 108 -20.15 14.19 -5.29
C GLU A 108 -18.89 14.90 -5.81
N ASP A 109 -18.47 15.98 -5.17
CA ASP A 109 -17.28 16.75 -5.56
C ASP A 109 -16.00 15.90 -5.39
N THR A 110 -15.88 15.17 -4.28
CA THR A 110 -14.75 14.27 -4.03
C THR A 110 -14.70 13.14 -5.03
N PHE A 111 -15.84 12.57 -5.44
CA PHE A 111 -15.90 11.53 -6.46
C PHE A 111 -15.32 12.02 -7.80
N TYR A 112 -15.78 13.17 -8.29
CA TYR A 112 -15.26 13.73 -9.55
C TYR A 112 -13.82 14.19 -9.43
N ASN A 113 -13.45 14.83 -8.32
CA ASN A 113 -12.08 15.26 -8.08
C ASN A 113 -11.12 14.06 -8.06
N GLN A 114 -11.46 12.97 -7.36
CA GLN A 114 -10.66 11.74 -7.38
C GLN A 114 -10.51 11.16 -8.79
N TYR A 115 -11.59 11.14 -9.58
CA TYR A 115 -11.51 10.71 -10.98
C TYR A 115 -10.62 11.63 -11.81
N GLN A 116 -10.62 12.93 -11.58
CA GLN A 116 -9.82 13.88 -12.38
C GLN A 116 -8.34 13.87 -12.00
N THR A 117 -8.02 13.64 -10.73
CA THR A 117 -6.67 13.93 -10.22
C THR A 117 -5.90 12.72 -9.71
N ASN A 118 -6.52 11.55 -9.57
CA ASN A 118 -5.87 10.38 -8.97
C ASN A 118 -5.97 9.14 -9.88
N ASP A 119 -4.81 8.70 -10.41
CA ASP A 119 -4.70 7.56 -11.34
C ASP A 119 -5.26 6.25 -10.76
N TYR A 120 -5.10 6.02 -9.44
CA TYR A 120 -5.67 4.84 -8.78
C TYR A 120 -7.20 4.87 -8.85
N PHE A 121 -7.83 5.97 -8.46
CA PHE A 121 -9.29 6.10 -8.55
C PHE A 121 -9.81 6.11 -9.99
N GLN A 122 -9.06 6.68 -10.94
CA GLN A 122 -9.36 6.56 -12.37
C GLN A 122 -9.50 5.10 -12.79
N TYR A 123 -8.50 4.28 -12.51
CA TYR A 123 -8.56 2.84 -12.80
C TYR A 123 -9.73 2.16 -12.06
N ARG A 124 -9.88 2.39 -10.74
CA ARG A 124 -10.94 1.75 -9.94
C ARG A 124 -12.35 2.11 -10.41
N PHE A 125 -12.57 3.34 -10.86
CA PHE A 125 -13.85 3.77 -11.41
C PHE A 125 -14.07 3.26 -12.84
N MET A 126 -13.03 3.15 -13.67
CA MET A 126 -13.15 2.49 -14.99
C MET A 126 -13.47 0.99 -14.86
N GLU A 127 -12.83 0.28 -13.92
CA GLU A 127 -13.27 -1.07 -13.53
C GLU A 127 -14.73 -1.04 -13.04
N GLY A 128 -15.08 -0.01 -12.25
CA GLY A 128 -16.43 0.22 -11.75
C GLY A 128 -17.48 0.31 -12.84
N LYS A 129 -17.26 1.12 -13.88
CA LYS A 129 -18.17 1.27 -15.02
C LYS A 129 -18.54 -0.05 -15.68
N LYS A 130 -17.63 -1.01 -15.71
CA LYS A 130 -17.86 -2.32 -16.34
C LYS A 130 -18.40 -3.38 -15.38
N THR A 131 -18.21 -3.20 -14.07
CA THR A 131 -18.37 -4.32 -13.12
C THR A 131 -19.24 -4.02 -11.91
N TRP A 132 -19.46 -2.75 -11.55
CA TRP A 132 -20.31 -2.39 -10.42
C TRP A 132 -21.78 -2.42 -10.84
N LYS A 133 -22.64 -2.73 -9.89
CA LYS A 133 -24.09 -2.77 -10.11
C LYS A 133 -24.75 -1.65 -9.32
N LEU A 134 -25.37 -0.71 -10.03
CA LEU A 134 -26.22 0.29 -9.42
C LEU A 134 -27.42 -0.38 -8.75
N LEU A 135 -27.63 -0.10 -7.46
CA LEU A 135 -28.76 -0.62 -6.67
C LEU A 135 -29.82 0.45 -6.40
N TYR A 136 -29.42 1.71 -6.36
CA TYR A 136 -30.29 2.85 -6.07
C TYR A 136 -29.68 4.14 -6.60
N GLY A 137 -30.54 5.05 -7.09
CA GLY A 137 -30.17 6.43 -7.38
C GLY A 137 -29.65 6.68 -8.80
N LYS A 138 -28.85 7.74 -8.96
CA LYS A 138 -28.25 8.17 -10.24
C LYS A 138 -26.99 7.36 -10.58
N ASP A 139 -26.80 7.04 -11.86
CA ASP A 139 -25.58 6.37 -12.34
C ASP A 139 -24.43 7.36 -12.63
N TYR A 140 -23.77 7.82 -11.57
CA TYR A 140 -22.54 8.63 -11.64
C TYR A 140 -21.39 7.97 -12.42
N LEU A 141 -21.29 6.64 -12.41
CA LEU A 141 -20.23 5.95 -13.15
C LEU A 141 -20.46 6.05 -14.65
N ALA A 142 -21.71 5.92 -15.10
CA ALA A 142 -22.08 6.08 -16.51
C ALA A 142 -21.69 7.47 -17.07
N ASP A 143 -21.76 8.51 -16.23
CA ASP A 143 -21.43 9.90 -16.59
C ASP A 143 -19.92 10.16 -16.76
N LEU A 144 -19.05 9.31 -16.21
CA LEU A 144 -17.60 9.49 -16.34
C LEU A 144 -17.14 9.27 -17.77
N ALA A 145 -16.18 10.06 -18.25
CA ALA A 145 -15.54 9.82 -19.54
C ALA A 145 -14.84 8.46 -19.56
N GLU A 146 -14.75 7.81 -20.73
CA GLU A 146 -13.83 6.68 -20.88
C GLU A 146 -12.39 7.22 -20.92
N LEU A 147 -11.47 6.51 -20.28
CA LEU A 147 -10.06 6.86 -20.30
C LEU A 147 -9.27 5.91 -21.22
N PRO A 148 -8.33 6.44 -22.01
CA PRO A 148 -7.38 5.59 -22.71
C PRO A 148 -6.50 4.85 -21.68
N ILE A 149 -6.03 3.66 -22.03
CA ILE A 149 -5.28 2.76 -21.11
C ILE A 149 -4.05 3.46 -20.53
N GLU A 150 -3.41 4.32 -21.33
CA GLU A 150 -2.22 5.06 -20.99
C GLU A 150 -2.42 6.03 -19.81
N LYS A 151 -3.65 6.54 -19.62
CA LYS A 151 -4.00 7.38 -18.47
C LYS A 151 -4.21 6.59 -17.19
N MET A 152 -4.39 5.28 -17.28
CA MET A 152 -4.58 4.39 -16.11
C MET A 152 -3.28 3.73 -15.64
N TYR A 153 -2.14 4.00 -16.30
CA TYR A 153 -0.87 3.37 -15.98
C TYR A 153 -0.47 3.55 -14.52
N GLY A 154 -0.50 4.77 -13.97
CA GLY A 154 -0.20 5.00 -12.55
C GLY A 154 -1.08 4.15 -11.63
N GLY A 155 -2.39 4.07 -11.92
CA GLY A 155 -3.35 3.26 -11.17
C GLY A 155 -3.04 1.77 -11.20
N PHE A 156 -2.55 1.23 -12.33
CA PHE A 156 -2.15 -0.18 -12.41
C PHE A 156 -0.92 -0.49 -11.55
N PHE A 157 0.08 0.39 -11.53
CA PHE A 157 1.24 0.23 -10.65
C PHE A 157 0.85 0.30 -9.18
N THR A 158 -0.01 1.26 -8.81
CA THR A 158 -0.54 1.36 -7.43
C THR A 158 -1.34 0.12 -7.05
N GLU A 159 -2.18 -0.42 -7.93
CA GLU A 159 -2.94 -1.65 -7.69
C GLU A 159 -2.02 -2.87 -7.46
N ILE A 160 -0.92 -3.00 -8.22
CA ILE A 160 0.08 -4.07 -7.98
C ILE A 160 0.63 -3.99 -6.55
N LYS A 161 0.98 -2.77 -6.10
CA LYS A 161 1.50 -2.54 -4.75
C LYS A 161 0.45 -2.87 -3.67
N VAL A 162 -0.82 -2.52 -3.88
CA VAL A 162 -1.94 -2.92 -3.00
C VAL A 162 -2.00 -4.44 -2.85
N TRP A 163 -1.96 -5.19 -3.96
CA TRP A 163 -2.06 -6.65 -3.90
C TRP A 163 -0.83 -7.33 -3.28
N TRP A 164 0.36 -6.76 -3.47
CA TRP A 164 1.55 -7.18 -2.73
C TRP A 164 1.41 -6.91 -1.22
N SER A 165 1.04 -5.69 -0.82
CA SER A 165 0.80 -5.36 0.60
C SER A 165 -0.20 -6.30 1.25
N LEU A 166 -1.33 -6.58 0.58
CA LEU A 166 -2.35 -7.49 1.09
C LEU A 166 -1.83 -8.92 1.23
N PHE A 167 -0.99 -9.38 0.30
CA PHE A 167 -0.36 -10.70 0.38
C PHE A 167 0.62 -10.77 1.56
N ALA A 168 1.54 -9.82 1.65
CA ALA A 168 2.55 -9.74 2.70
C ALA A 168 1.92 -9.57 4.09
N TRP A 169 1.00 -8.61 4.24
CA TRP A 169 0.24 -8.37 5.47
C TRP A 169 -0.51 -9.61 5.95
N ARG A 170 -1.07 -10.39 5.01
CA ARG A 170 -1.80 -11.60 5.35
C ARG A 170 -0.85 -12.70 5.79
N PHE A 171 0.17 -13.02 4.99
CA PHE A 171 0.90 -14.27 5.14
C PHE A 171 2.20 -14.16 5.91
N PHE A 172 2.85 -13.00 5.94
CA PHE A 172 4.12 -12.83 6.66
C PHE A 172 3.94 -12.45 8.13
N GLN A 173 2.70 -12.19 8.58
CA GLN A 173 2.43 -11.64 9.92
C GLN A 173 1.82 -12.61 10.93
N ALA A 174 1.93 -13.92 10.72
CA ALA A 174 1.36 -14.95 11.61
C ALA A 174 -0.12 -14.69 12.03
N ARG A 175 -0.91 -14.09 11.13
CA ARG A 175 -2.28 -13.66 11.44
C ARG A 175 -3.25 -14.82 11.50
N LYS A 176 -4.37 -14.58 12.20
CA LYS A 176 -5.48 -15.54 12.32
C LYS A 176 -5.98 -15.95 10.93
N TYR A 177 -6.21 -17.25 10.74
CA TYR A 177 -6.74 -17.90 9.53
C TYR A 177 -5.76 -18.17 8.38
N ASN A 178 -4.45 -18.00 8.58
CA ASN A 178 -3.45 -18.39 7.59
C ASN A 178 -3.43 -19.91 7.32
N ASP A 179 -3.82 -20.71 8.30
CA ASP A 179 -3.84 -22.18 8.21
C ASP A 179 -5.08 -22.73 7.48
N GLU A 180 -6.09 -21.90 7.17
CA GLU A 180 -7.27 -22.37 6.45
C GLU A 180 -7.01 -22.45 4.95
N ALA A 181 -6.94 -23.69 4.44
CA ALA A 181 -6.64 -23.99 3.03
C ALA A 181 -7.47 -23.16 2.03
N VAL A 182 -8.80 -23.07 2.19
CA VAL A 182 -9.67 -22.32 1.26
C VAL A 182 -9.27 -20.85 1.21
N THR A 183 -9.09 -20.24 2.38
CA THR A 183 -8.74 -18.84 2.51
C THR A 183 -7.35 -18.56 1.94
N ARG A 184 -6.37 -19.41 2.27
CA ARG A 184 -5.00 -19.33 1.76
C ARG A 184 -4.95 -19.44 0.24
N ASN A 185 -5.56 -20.50 -0.31
CA ASN A 185 -5.60 -20.78 -1.75
C ASN A 185 -6.30 -19.66 -2.54
N ASN A 186 -7.44 -19.15 -2.03
CA ASN A 186 -8.18 -18.07 -2.67
C ASN A 186 -7.39 -16.75 -2.67
N ALA A 187 -6.73 -16.41 -1.56
CA ALA A 187 -5.90 -15.22 -1.50
C ALA A 187 -4.70 -15.32 -2.47
N CYS A 188 -4.02 -16.47 -2.53
CA CYS A 188 -2.95 -16.71 -3.50
C CYS A 188 -3.42 -16.53 -4.95
N TYR A 189 -4.55 -17.16 -5.31
CA TYR A 189 -5.16 -17.01 -6.63
C TYR A 189 -5.53 -15.55 -6.94
N LYS A 190 -6.17 -14.85 -5.99
CA LYS A 190 -6.58 -13.45 -6.17
C LYS A 190 -5.37 -12.54 -6.39
N THR A 191 -4.36 -12.60 -5.52
CA THR A 191 -3.15 -11.78 -5.65
C THR A 191 -2.48 -12.00 -7.01
N VAL A 192 -2.25 -13.27 -7.39
CA VAL A 192 -1.60 -13.58 -8.68
C VAL A 192 -2.44 -13.10 -9.86
N SER A 193 -3.73 -13.41 -9.88
CA SER A 193 -4.60 -13.03 -11.01
C SER A 193 -4.77 -11.52 -11.16
N GLU A 194 -4.82 -10.75 -10.07
CA GLU A 194 -4.93 -9.29 -10.10
C GLU A 194 -3.63 -8.63 -10.58
N ILE A 195 -2.47 -9.12 -10.14
CA ILE A 195 -1.18 -8.62 -10.62
C ILE A 195 -1.02 -8.93 -12.13
N LEU A 196 -1.37 -10.15 -12.56
CA LEU A 196 -1.34 -10.51 -13.97
C LEU A 196 -2.30 -9.67 -14.83
N LYS A 197 -3.46 -9.31 -14.27
CA LYS A 197 -4.43 -8.38 -14.88
C LYS A 197 -3.78 -7.03 -15.19
N MET A 198 -3.05 -6.46 -14.23
CA MET A 198 -2.35 -5.18 -14.39
C MET A 198 -1.25 -5.28 -15.45
N ASN A 199 -0.51 -6.38 -15.48
CA ASN A 199 0.50 -6.63 -16.50
C ASN A 199 -0.07 -6.77 -17.91
N LEU A 200 -1.22 -7.43 -18.08
CA LEU A 200 -1.89 -7.51 -19.39
C LEU A 200 -2.23 -6.11 -19.91
N ALA A 201 -2.71 -5.22 -19.05
CA ALA A 201 -3.00 -3.85 -19.44
C ALA A 201 -1.73 -3.05 -19.76
N LEU A 202 -0.70 -3.14 -18.90
CA LEU A 202 0.54 -2.36 -19.02
C LEU A 202 1.41 -2.80 -20.21
N ASN A 203 1.68 -4.10 -20.33
CA ASN A 203 2.67 -4.61 -21.27
C ASN A 203 2.07 -5.17 -22.56
N HIS A 204 0.75 -5.39 -22.60
CA HIS A 204 0.06 -5.96 -23.77
C HIS A 204 -1.11 -5.12 -24.27
N GLY A 205 -1.47 -4.02 -23.58
CA GLY A 205 -2.61 -3.18 -23.94
C GLY A 205 -3.96 -3.89 -23.79
N ILE A 206 -4.03 -5.01 -23.06
CA ILE A 206 -5.26 -5.81 -22.90
C ILE A 206 -5.88 -5.47 -21.55
N LEU A 207 -6.93 -4.65 -21.57
CA LEU A 207 -7.72 -4.35 -20.38
C LEU A 207 -8.79 -5.42 -20.15
N GLU A 208 -8.55 -6.29 -19.16
CA GLU A 208 -9.48 -7.34 -18.73
C GLU A 208 -9.79 -7.15 -17.25
N PHE A 209 -11.06 -7.25 -16.83
CA PHE A 209 -11.48 -7.06 -15.43
C PHE A 209 -11.88 -8.37 -14.74
N ASP A 210 -11.98 -9.47 -15.49
CA ASP A 210 -12.23 -10.81 -14.98
C ASP A 210 -10.92 -11.53 -14.62
N ARG A 211 -10.79 -11.99 -13.37
CA ARG A 211 -9.57 -12.65 -12.87
C ARG A 211 -9.27 -13.96 -13.59
N LYS A 212 -10.31 -14.74 -13.92
CA LYS A 212 -10.15 -16.03 -14.56
C LYS A 212 -9.65 -15.84 -15.99
N LYS A 213 -10.25 -14.90 -16.72
CA LYS A 213 -9.84 -14.57 -18.08
C LYS A 213 -8.46 -13.91 -18.10
N ALA A 214 -8.14 -13.03 -17.15
CA ALA A 214 -6.79 -12.47 -17.01
C ALA A 214 -5.73 -13.55 -16.79
N LEU A 215 -5.98 -14.52 -15.91
CA LEU A 215 -5.09 -15.67 -15.72
C LEU A 215 -4.96 -16.52 -17.00
N GLU A 216 -6.07 -16.76 -17.70
CA GLU A 216 -6.09 -17.51 -18.96
C GLU A 216 -5.26 -16.84 -20.05
N LEU A 217 -5.43 -15.54 -20.25
CA LEU A 217 -4.72 -14.72 -21.23
C LEU A 217 -3.23 -14.53 -20.90
N SER A 218 -2.86 -14.62 -19.61
CA SER A 218 -1.46 -14.45 -19.19
C SER A 218 -0.62 -15.71 -19.37
N LYS A 219 -1.20 -16.91 -19.27
CA LYS A 219 -0.49 -18.20 -19.36
C LYS A 219 0.49 -18.34 -20.55
N PRO A 220 0.17 -17.89 -21.79
CA PRO A 220 1.09 -18.01 -22.92
C PRO A 220 2.46 -17.33 -22.74
N GLN A 221 2.55 -16.36 -21.82
CA GLN A 221 3.79 -15.64 -21.50
C GLN A 221 4.75 -16.45 -20.62
N PHE A 222 4.27 -17.53 -20.00
CA PHE A 222 5.00 -18.31 -19.01
C PHE A 222 5.37 -19.70 -19.54
N LYS A 223 6.47 -20.26 -19.01
CA LYS A 223 6.96 -21.61 -19.35
C LYS A 223 7.37 -22.35 -18.07
N GLY A 224 7.64 -23.66 -18.19
CA GLY A 224 8.20 -24.47 -17.11
C GLY A 224 7.41 -24.42 -15.80
N LYS A 225 8.11 -24.20 -14.68
CA LYS A 225 7.55 -24.16 -13.32
C LYS A 225 6.43 -23.11 -13.16
N GLU A 226 6.61 -21.93 -13.74
CA GLU A 226 5.63 -20.84 -13.62
C GLU A 226 4.32 -21.20 -14.32
N LEU A 227 4.37 -21.73 -15.55
CA LEU A 227 3.17 -22.18 -16.25
C LEU A 227 2.48 -23.34 -15.51
N ALA A 228 3.25 -24.26 -14.94
CA ALA A 228 2.71 -25.36 -14.13
C ALA A 228 1.98 -24.82 -12.89
N PHE A 229 2.56 -23.83 -12.21
CA PHE A 229 1.95 -23.15 -11.06
C PHE A 229 0.66 -22.40 -11.44
N LEU A 230 0.64 -21.64 -12.54
CA LEU A 230 -0.58 -20.95 -12.98
C LEU A 230 -1.72 -21.93 -13.31
N ARG A 231 -1.41 -23.07 -13.97
CA ARG A 231 -2.38 -24.15 -14.22
C ARG A 231 -2.88 -24.78 -12.92
N LYS A 232 -2.00 -24.93 -11.92
CA LYS A 232 -2.36 -25.42 -10.59
C LYS A 232 -3.33 -24.47 -9.89
N LEU A 233 -3.06 -23.15 -9.90
CA LEU A 233 -3.98 -22.13 -9.36
C LEU A 233 -5.35 -22.16 -10.06
N GLU A 234 -5.38 -22.24 -11.39
CA GLU A 234 -6.61 -22.34 -12.16
C GLU A 234 -7.43 -23.59 -11.79
N LYS A 235 -6.77 -24.75 -11.70
CA LYS A 235 -7.41 -26.00 -11.26
C LYS A 235 -8.02 -25.86 -9.87
N LYS A 236 -7.32 -25.21 -8.93
CA LYS A 236 -7.83 -24.95 -7.57
C LYS A 236 -9.04 -24.02 -7.57
N ALA A 237 -9.03 -22.98 -8.38
CA ALA A 237 -10.17 -22.09 -8.54
C ALA A 237 -11.42 -22.84 -9.04
N ARG A 238 -11.27 -23.75 -10.02
CA ARG A 238 -12.37 -24.56 -10.56
C ARG A 238 -13.03 -25.46 -9.49
N VAL A 239 -12.27 -25.94 -8.52
CA VAL A 239 -12.78 -26.73 -7.38
C VAL A 239 -13.08 -25.88 -6.14
N ARG A 240 -13.23 -24.56 -6.30
CA ARG A 240 -13.55 -23.61 -5.24
C ARG A 240 -12.58 -23.66 -4.05
N PHE A 241 -11.31 -23.92 -4.33
CA PHE A 241 -10.20 -23.89 -3.36
C PHE A 241 -10.30 -24.89 -2.19
N ARG A 242 -11.22 -25.87 -2.27
CA ARG A 242 -11.58 -26.78 -1.15
C ARG A 242 -10.48 -27.74 -0.73
N SER A 243 -9.68 -28.21 -1.69
CA SER A 243 -8.60 -29.14 -1.42
C SER A 243 -7.43 -28.42 -0.76
N ASP A 244 -6.89 -28.99 0.31
CA ASP A 244 -5.60 -28.56 0.84
C ASP A 244 -4.53 -28.71 -0.25
N GLU A 245 -3.58 -27.78 -0.26
CA GLU A 245 -2.44 -27.80 -1.16
C GLU A 245 -1.24 -27.31 -0.36
N PRO A 246 -0.49 -28.26 0.23
CA PRO A 246 0.79 -27.95 0.85
C PRO A 246 1.70 -27.26 -0.18
N GLY A 247 2.42 -26.20 0.23
CA GLY A 247 3.38 -25.51 -0.62
C GLY A 247 2.82 -24.44 -1.57
N ILE A 248 1.50 -24.35 -1.77
CA ILE A 248 0.92 -23.30 -2.66
C ILE A 248 1.34 -21.88 -2.26
N LEU A 249 1.55 -21.66 -0.97
CA LEU A 249 1.89 -20.35 -0.43
C LEU A 249 3.35 -19.99 -0.76
N ASP A 250 4.28 -20.92 -0.58
CA ASP A 250 5.69 -20.73 -0.95
C ASP A 250 5.85 -20.65 -2.48
N GLU A 251 5.12 -21.47 -3.25
CA GLU A 251 5.07 -21.36 -4.72
C GLU A 251 4.51 -20.00 -5.17
N THR A 252 3.52 -19.46 -4.46
CA THR A 252 2.98 -18.12 -4.74
C THR A 252 4.00 -17.04 -4.41
N ASN A 253 4.68 -17.13 -3.27
CA ASN A 253 5.72 -16.18 -2.87
C ASN A 253 6.87 -16.15 -3.88
N ASP A 254 7.39 -17.33 -4.23
CA ASP A 254 8.45 -17.52 -5.23
C ASP A 254 8.05 -16.94 -6.59
N PHE A 255 6.82 -17.27 -7.05
CA PHE A 255 6.28 -16.72 -8.28
C PHE A 255 6.17 -15.19 -8.22
N LEU A 256 5.57 -14.62 -7.18
CA LEU A 256 5.33 -13.18 -7.09
C LEU A 256 6.63 -12.38 -7.03
N ILE A 257 7.58 -12.77 -6.19
CA ILE A 257 8.87 -12.07 -6.05
C ILE A 257 9.64 -12.14 -7.38
N SER A 258 9.79 -13.33 -7.95
CA SER A 258 10.50 -13.53 -9.21
C SER A 258 9.84 -12.79 -10.38
N TYR A 259 8.51 -12.86 -10.46
CA TYR A 259 7.74 -12.22 -11.50
C TYR A 259 7.78 -10.69 -11.39
N LEU A 260 7.55 -10.15 -10.19
CA LEU A 260 7.52 -8.71 -9.98
C LEU A 260 8.91 -8.09 -10.18
N ASP A 261 10.00 -8.76 -9.79
CA ASP A 261 11.35 -8.27 -10.10
C ASP A 261 11.56 -8.13 -11.61
N ARG A 262 11.15 -9.13 -12.41
CA ARG A 262 11.20 -9.02 -13.89
C ARG A 262 10.28 -7.93 -14.41
N PHE A 263 9.06 -7.84 -13.90
CA PHE A 263 8.11 -6.80 -14.29
C PHE A 263 8.68 -5.39 -14.07
N TYR A 264 9.28 -5.12 -12.89
CA TYR A 264 9.89 -3.82 -12.62
C TYR A 264 11.18 -3.58 -13.41
N ARG A 265 11.92 -4.64 -13.77
CA ARG A 265 13.04 -4.56 -14.72
C ARG A 265 12.58 -4.08 -16.09
N ASP A 266 11.51 -4.68 -16.61
CA ASP A 266 10.98 -4.36 -17.93
C ASP A 266 10.29 -2.97 -17.92
N SER A 267 9.71 -2.58 -16.79
CA SER A 267 9.07 -1.27 -16.60
C SER A 267 10.02 -0.08 -16.82
N ARG A 268 11.34 -0.29 -16.74
CA ARG A 268 12.35 0.75 -17.01
C ARG A 268 12.24 1.35 -18.41
N ASN A 269 11.77 0.56 -19.36
CA ASN A 269 11.60 0.98 -20.75
C ASN A 269 10.19 1.52 -21.04
N HIS A 270 9.30 1.43 -20.05
CA HIS A 270 7.92 1.86 -20.18
C HIS A 270 7.84 3.40 -20.33
N PRO A 271 6.91 3.95 -21.12
CA PRO A 271 6.77 5.40 -21.28
C PRO A 271 6.66 6.16 -19.95
N TYR A 272 6.02 5.56 -18.95
CA TYR A 272 5.84 6.13 -17.60
C TYR A 272 7.11 6.15 -16.73
N ALA A 273 8.18 5.45 -17.13
CA ALA A 273 9.49 5.52 -16.47
C ALA A 273 10.42 6.55 -17.13
N ARG A 274 10.02 7.14 -18.26
CA ARG A 274 10.86 8.12 -18.98
C ARG A 274 10.96 9.42 -18.16
N PRO A 275 12.13 10.08 -18.17
CA PRO A 275 12.28 11.39 -17.57
C PRO A 275 11.23 12.37 -18.13
N LEU A 276 10.54 13.10 -17.26
CA LEU A 276 9.63 14.18 -17.65
C LEU A 276 10.39 15.36 -18.25
N ARG A 277 11.63 15.55 -17.81
CA ARG A 277 12.55 16.61 -18.23
C ARG A 277 13.98 16.23 -17.90
N ASP A 278 14.92 16.93 -18.53
CA ASP A 278 16.33 16.83 -18.20
C ASP A 278 16.61 17.71 -16.97
N ALA A 279 16.56 17.09 -15.78
CA ALA A 279 16.85 17.75 -14.52
C ALA A 279 17.86 16.90 -13.73
N THR A 280 18.85 17.55 -13.14
CA THR A 280 19.76 16.89 -12.22
C THR A 280 19.02 16.54 -10.93
N GLN A 281 19.46 15.49 -10.26
CA GLN A 281 18.92 15.08 -8.98
C GLN A 281 20.02 15.11 -7.93
N ARG A 282 19.68 15.60 -6.75
CA ARG A 282 20.57 15.67 -5.60
C ARG A 282 19.89 15.05 -4.39
N VAL A 283 20.40 13.92 -3.93
CA VAL A 283 19.97 13.33 -2.66
C VAL A 283 20.83 13.90 -1.53
N ASP A 284 20.23 14.75 -0.71
CA ASP A 284 20.87 15.44 0.41
C ASP A 284 20.63 14.64 1.69
N CYS A 285 21.60 13.78 1.99
CA CYS A 285 21.61 12.89 3.14
C CYS A 285 23.04 12.45 3.42
N THR A 286 23.51 12.63 4.64
CA THR A 286 24.74 12.00 5.13
C THR A 286 24.38 11.00 6.23
N GLU A 287 25.14 9.91 6.36
CA GLU A 287 24.90 8.84 7.36
C GLU A 287 24.77 9.43 8.78
N GLY A 288 25.69 10.33 9.16
CA GLY A 288 25.71 10.97 10.47
C GLY A 288 24.54 11.93 10.76
N GLU A 289 23.75 12.29 9.75
CA GLU A 289 22.54 13.10 9.91
C GLU A 289 21.26 12.26 10.04
N MET A 290 21.32 10.94 9.83
CA MET A 290 20.17 10.05 10.04
C MET A 290 19.75 10.04 11.51
N LEU A 291 18.45 9.95 11.76
CA LEU A 291 17.88 9.88 13.11
C LEU A 291 17.98 8.45 13.68
N LEU A 292 19.19 7.90 13.71
CA LEU A 292 19.49 6.57 14.23
C LEU A 292 20.03 6.68 15.65
N ASN A 293 19.38 6.02 16.61
CA ASN A 293 19.88 5.91 17.98
C ASN A 293 20.57 4.54 18.20
N GLU A 294 21.18 4.35 19.37
CA GLU A 294 21.91 3.11 19.71
C GLU A 294 21.00 1.86 19.77
N GLU A 295 19.75 2.03 20.23
CA GLU A 295 18.76 0.94 20.28
C GLU A 295 18.34 0.51 18.86
N ASP A 296 18.16 1.47 17.96
CA ASP A 296 17.85 1.24 16.55
C ASP A 296 19.00 0.48 15.87
N ASP A 297 20.26 0.94 16.02
CA ASP A 297 21.45 0.27 15.45
C ASP A 297 21.59 -1.15 16.00
N THR A 298 21.42 -1.34 17.31
CA THR A 298 21.45 -2.67 17.94
C THR A 298 20.40 -3.60 17.35
N HIS A 299 19.15 -3.12 17.17
CA HIS A 299 18.07 -3.93 16.58
C HIS A 299 18.35 -4.26 15.11
N ILE A 300 18.82 -3.29 14.32
CA ILE A 300 19.19 -3.50 12.91
C ILE A 300 20.27 -4.57 12.79
N ARG A 301 21.33 -4.51 13.60
CA ARG A 301 22.39 -5.54 13.62
C ARG A 301 21.85 -6.89 14.04
N GLY A 302 20.93 -6.93 15.01
CA GLY A 302 20.21 -8.14 15.42
C GLY A 302 19.42 -8.77 14.28
N LEU A 303 18.69 -7.95 13.50
CA LEU A 303 17.94 -8.41 12.32
C LEU A 303 18.85 -8.97 11.24
N VAL A 304 19.96 -8.28 10.95
CA VAL A 304 20.96 -8.74 9.96
C VAL A 304 21.58 -10.07 10.40
N HIS A 305 21.95 -10.19 11.68
CA HIS A 305 22.48 -11.44 12.23
C HIS A 305 21.47 -12.58 12.13
N PHE A 306 20.21 -12.34 12.52
CA PHE A 306 19.13 -13.32 12.40
C PHE A 306 18.98 -13.83 10.97
N VAL A 307 18.96 -12.92 9.98
CA VAL A 307 18.82 -13.29 8.57
C VAL A 307 20.02 -14.13 8.10
N LYS A 308 21.24 -13.75 8.46
CA LYS A 308 22.46 -14.49 8.06
C LYS A 308 22.45 -15.93 8.56
N GLU A 309 21.99 -16.14 9.79
CA GLU A 309 21.92 -17.48 10.38
C GLU A 309 20.81 -18.33 9.78
N ASN A 310 19.66 -17.73 9.50
CA ASN A 310 18.47 -18.47 9.08
C ASN A 310 18.36 -18.62 7.56
N TRP A 311 18.93 -17.71 6.77
CA TRP A 311 18.82 -17.70 5.30
C TRP A 311 20.20 -17.75 4.60
N PRO A 312 21.09 -18.70 4.96
CA PRO A 312 22.49 -18.70 4.49
C PRO A 312 22.63 -18.79 2.97
N ASP A 313 21.65 -19.42 2.32
CA ASP A 313 21.60 -19.63 0.89
C ASP A 313 20.94 -18.47 0.11
N SER A 314 20.16 -17.65 0.80
CA SER A 314 19.41 -16.54 0.22
C SER A 314 20.09 -15.21 0.46
N TYR A 315 20.72 -15.00 1.61
CA TYR A 315 21.25 -13.70 2.01
C TYR A 315 22.52 -13.31 1.22
N LEU A 316 22.55 -12.07 0.71
CA LEU A 316 23.69 -11.51 -0.04
C LEU A 316 24.25 -10.21 0.54
N GLY A 317 23.54 -9.57 1.47
CA GLY A 317 23.94 -8.30 2.08
C GLY A 317 22.77 -7.54 2.70
N ALA A 318 23.07 -6.49 3.44
CA ALA A 318 22.10 -5.62 4.09
C ALA A 318 22.51 -4.16 3.95
N TYR A 319 21.52 -3.30 3.69
CA TYR A 319 21.70 -1.87 3.52
C TYR A 319 20.65 -1.12 4.33
N LEU A 320 21.00 0.07 4.80
CA LEU A 320 20.11 0.93 5.55
C LEU A 320 19.88 2.20 4.74
N GLY A 321 18.63 2.51 4.43
CA GLY A 321 18.29 3.70 3.66
C GLY A 321 17.20 4.54 4.31
N SER A 322 17.07 5.76 3.83
CA SER A 322 15.92 6.62 4.03
C SER A 322 15.37 7.02 2.66
N SER A 323 14.14 7.52 2.64
CA SER A 323 13.52 7.97 1.41
C SER A 323 12.44 9.00 1.70
N VAL A 324 12.25 9.94 0.78
CA VAL A 324 11.17 10.94 0.83
C VAL A 324 9.78 10.31 0.82
N TYR A 325 9.70 9.00 0.60
CA TYR A 325 8.46 8.23 0.62
C TYR A 325 8.00 7.88 2.03
N PHE A 326 8.87 8.03 3.03
CA PHE A 326 8.62 7.65 4.41
C PHE A 326 8.80 8.87 5.34
N ASN A 327 8.51 8.70 6.63
CA ASN A 327 8.84 9.70 7.64
C ASN A 327 10.35 9.71 7.92
N LEU A 328 10.87 10.79 8.51
CA LEU A 328 12.32 10.95 8.73
C LEU A 328 12.90 9.98 9.78
N ASP A 329 12.04 9.41 10.62
CA ASP A 329 12.36 8.37 11.61
C ASP A 329 11.92 6.96 11.17
N GLU A 330 11.55 6.80 9.89
CA GLU A 330 11.31 5.51 9.25
C GLU A 330 12.56 5.06 8.49
N HIS A 331 13.30 4.13 9.08
CA HIS A 331 14.52 3.55 8.53
C HIS A 331 14.19 2.32 7.70
N LEU A 332 14.77 2.20 6.51
CA LEU A 332 14.49 1.11 5.58
C LEU A 332 15.63 0.09 5.59
N LEU A 333 15.43 -1.06 6.22
CA LEU A 333 16.38 -2.16 6.19
C LEU A 333 16.15 -3.01 4.94
N MET A 334 17.09 -2.90 4.00
CA MET A 334 17.08 -3.56 2.70
C MET A 334 17.93 -4.83 2.77
N VAL A 335 17.28 -5.99 2.86
CA VAL A 335 17.94 -7.30 2.89
C VAL A 335 18.08 -7.79 1.46
N LYS A 336 19.30 -7.75 0.91
CA LYS A 336 19.58 -8.24 -0.45
C LYS A 336 19.56 -9.76 -0.46
N ILE A 337 18.76 -10.32 -1.36
CA ILE A 337 18.60 -11.77 -1.49
C ILE A 337 18.97 -12.29 -2.87
N ASN A 338 19.34 -13.57 -2.92
CA ASN A 338 19.53 -14.33 -4.14
C ASN A 338 18.17 -14.59 -4.81
N PRO A 339 17.92 -14.07 -6.02
CA PRO A 339 16.63 -14.24 -6.70
C PRO A 339 16.32 -15.71 -7.04
N GLU A 340 17.32 -16.59 -7.08
CA GLU A 340 17.12 -18.02 -7.34
C GLU A 340 16.75 -18.81 -6.07
N ARG A 341 16.90 -18.19 -4.89
CA ARG A 341 16.67 -18.80 -3.59
C ARG A 341 15.88 -17.84 -2.71
N VAL A 342 14.66 -17.54 -3.12
CA VAL A 342 13.75 -16.67 -2.36
C VAL A 342 13.41 -17.31 -1.00
N PRO A 343 13.52 -16.57 0.13
CA PRO A 343 13.11 -17.06 1.43
C PRO A 343 11.65 -17.53 1.43
N THR A 344 11.38 -18.64 2.10
CA THR A 344 10.04 -19.18 2.29
C THR A 344 9.16 -18.25 3.12
N VAL A 345 7.84 -18.43 3.03
CA VAL A 345 6.90 -17.63 3.84
C VAL A 345 7.12 -17.86 5.34
N ARG A 346 7.52 -19.07 5.73
CA ARG A 346 7.85 -19.40 7.12
C ARG A 346 9.07 -18.62 7.61
N GLU A 347 10.12 -18.56 6.81
CA GLU A 347 11.35 -17.81 7.10
C GLU A 347 11.08 -16.32 7.26
N ILE A 348 10.32 -15.72 6.33
CA ILE A 348 9.92 -14.30 6.41
C ILE A 348 9.05 -14.05 7.66
N THR A 349 8.13 -14.96 7.96
CA THR A 349 7.30 -14.86 9.17
C THR A 349 8.13 -14.92 10.44
N ALA A 350 9.16 -15.77 10.50
CA ALA A 350 10.06 -15.86 11.64
C ALA A 350 10.86 -14.57 11.83
N LEU A 351 11.36 -13.95 10.74
CA LEU A 351 12.00 -12.64 10.79
C LEU A 351 11.04 -11.56 11.35
N ASN A 352 9.80 -11.51 10.86
CA ASN A 352 8.82 -10.54 11.35
C ASN A 352 8.46 -10.75 12.82
N GLN A 353 8.36 -12.01 13.28
CA GLN A 353 8.15 -12.32 14.70
C GLN A 353 9.31 -11.84 15.57
N PHE A 354 10.55 -12.08 15.13
CA PHE A 354 11.74 -11.57 15.78
C PHE A 354 11.72 -10.03 15.83
N HIS A 355 11.44 -9.38 14.70
CA HIS A 355 11.34 -7.93 14.60
C HIS A 355 10.30 -7.34 15.58
N TRP A 356 9.07 -7.87 15.60
CA TRP A 356 8.01 -7.37 16.47
C TRP A 356 8.17 -7.71 17.94
N SER A 357 8.98 -8.71 18.30
CA SER A 357 9.27 -8.96 19.72
C SER A 357 10.10 -7.83 20.36
N THR A 358 10.85 -7.08 19.54
CA THR A 358 11.71 -5.98 19.98
C THR A 358 11.13 -4.60 19.64
N ALA A 359 10.37 -4.48 18.53
CA ALA A 359 9.85 -3.21 18.01
C ALA A 359 9.05 -2.33 19.00
N PRO A 360 8.23 -2.86 19.94
CA PRO A 360 7.46 -2.01 20.87
C PRO A 360 8.30 -1.10 21.77
N HIS A 361 9.61 -1.37 21.89
CA HIS A 361 10.53 -0.55 22.66
C HIS A 361 11.15 0.59 21.84
N LEU A 362 11.07 0.52 20.51
CA LEU A 362 11.65 1.52 19.61
C LEU A 362 10.66 2.65 19.36
N ARG A 363 11.16 3.89 19.36
CA ARG A 363 10.39 5.07 18.93
C ARG A 363 10.51 5.34 17.44
N SER A 364 11.68 5.06 16.86
CA SER A 364 11.88 4.99 15.42
C SER A 364 11.17 3.78 14.85
N ARG A 365 10.93 3.77 13.54
CA ARG A 365 10.30 2.67 12.83
C ARG A 365 11.30 2.07 11.87
N ILE A 366 11.53 0.76 11.95
CA ILE A 366 12.38 0.05 11.00
C ILE A 366 11.46 -0.77 10.08
N ARG A 367 11.55 -0.51 8.77
CA ARG A 367 10.78 -1.21 7.73
C ARG A 367 11.65 -2.27 7.08
N LEU A 368 11.10 -3.46 6.87
CA LEU A 368 11.82 -4.60 6.32
C LEU A 368 11.51 -4.81 4.85
N PHE A 369 12.55 -4.83 4.01
CA PHE A 369 12.44 -5.05 2.57
C PHE A 369 13.33 -6.19 2.10
N LEU A 370 12.82 -7.01 1.19
CA LEU A 370 13.64 -7.91 0.36
C LEU A 370 14.11 -7.14 -0.86
N LEU A 371 15.43 -6.92 -0.97
CA LEU A 371 16.05 -6.21 -2.08
C LEU A 371 16.50 -7.20 -3.17
N LEU A 372 15.92 -7.04 -4.35
CA LEU A 372 16.28 -7.75 -5.58
C LEU A 372 16.96 -6.79 -6.58
N PRO A 373 17.48 -7.29 -7.72
CA PRO A 373 18.17 -6.43 -8.69
C PRO A 373 17.33 -5.29 -9.29
N SER A 374 16.00 -5.42 -9.30
CA SER A 374 15.11 -4.48 -10.00
C SER A 374 14.07 -3.81 -9.12
N ALA A 375 13.82 -4.33 -7.91
CA ALA A 375 12.87 -3.77 -6.96
C ALA A 375 13.18 -4.25 -5.53
N ALA A 376 12.63 -3.54 -4.55
CA ALA A 376 12.58 -3.94 -3.16
C ALA A 376 11.13 -4.16 -2.71
N PHE A 377 10.89 -5.23 -1.96
CA PHE A 377 9.54 -5.66 -1.57
C PHE A 377 9.38 -5.65 -0.06
N GLN A 378 8.45 -4.87 0.45
CA GLN A 378 8.17 -4.79 1.88
C GLN A 378 7.60 -6.12 2.39
N VAL A 379 8.13 -6.62 3.50
CA VAL A 379 7.67 -7.89 4.11
C VAL A 379 6.96 -7.72 5.45
N ASP A 380 6.93 -6.51 5.99
CA ASP A 380 6.34 -6.17 7.28
C ASP A 380 5.26 -5.06 7.20
N PRO A 381 4.37 -5.02 6.18
CA PRO A 381 3.47 -3.88 5.99
C PRO A 381 2.52 -3.70 7.18
N ASP A 382 2.58 -2.56 7.87
CA ASP A 382 1.75 -2.27 9.03
C ASP A 382 0.46 -1.52 8.67
N ASP A 383 0.52 -0.64 7.67
CA ASP A 383 -0.62 0.14 7.18
C ASP A 383 -0.94 -0.18 5.72
N LEU A 384 -2.07 -0.85 5.50
CA LEU A 384 -2.59 -1.12 4.16
C LEU A 384 -3.00 0.15 3.41
N LYS A 385 -3.24 1.27 4.11
CA LYS A 385 -3.52 2.55 3.46
C LYS A 385 -2.29 3.09 2.77
N MET A 386 -1.08 2.82 3.28
CA MET A 386 0.19 3.23 2.69
C MET A 386 0.78 2.19 1.74
N SER A 387 -0.08 1.38 1.09
CA SER A 387 0.39 0.32 0.22
C SER A 387 1.27 0.80 -0.94
N TRP A 388 1.23 2.08 -1.32
CA TRP A 388 2.13 2.65 -2.33
C TRP A 388 3.62 2.58 -1.95
N GLN A 389 3.95 2.38 -0.66
CA GLN A 389 5.30 2.19 -0.14
C GLN A 389 5.79 0.74 -0.20
N SER A 390 4.92 -0.22 -0.52
CA SER A 390 5.23 -1.65 -0.30
C SER A 390 6.11 -2.28 -1.37
N ILE A 391 6.25 -1.63 -2.52
CA ILE A 391 7.22 -1.98 -3.55
C ILE A 391 7.95 -0.72 -3.96
N LEU A 392 9.28 -0.78 -3.87
CA LEU A 392 10.16 0.31 -4.25
C LEU A 392 10.95 -0.13 -5.47
N SER A 393 11.08 0.74 -6.46
CA SER A 393 11.86 0.45 -7.67
C SER A 393 12.79 1.62 -7.97
N PRO A 394 13.93 1.42 -8.65
CA PRO A 394 14.84 2.55 -8.85
C PRO A 394 14.27 3.64 -9.77
N SER A 395 13.27 3.32 -10.61
CA SER A 395 12.52 4.33 -11.37
C SER A 395 11.47 5.04 -10.51
N GLY A 396 10.83 4.34 -9.57
CA GLY A 396 9.83 4.92 -8.69
C GLY A 396 10.40 5.61 -7.45
N ASN A 397 11.62 5.28 -7.03
CA ASN A 397 12.24 5.71 -5.77
C ASN A 397 13.72 6.06 -5.97
N PRO A 398 14.04 6.98 -6.90
CA PRO A 398 15.42 7.26 -7.27
C PRO A 398 16.30 7.69 -6.09
N ASP A 399 15.72 8.41 -5.12
CA ASP A 399 16.39 8.91 -3.93
C ASP A 399 16.98 7.79 -3.07
N LEU A 400 16.18 6.76 -2.82
CA LEU A 400 16.60 5.60 -2.05
C LEU A 400 17.74 4.86 -2.76
N PHE A 401 17.55 4.52 -4.03
CA PHE A 401 18.51 3.69 -4.75
C PHE A 401 19.81 4.44 -5.08
N GLU A 402 19.79 5.78 -5.16
CA GLU A 402 21.02 6.58 -5.16
C GLU A 402 21.75 6.47 -3.81
N LEU A 403 21.01 6.54 -2.70
CA LEU A 403 21.56 6.45 -1.35
C LEU A 403 22.22 5.09 -1.09
N LEU A 404 21.57 3.99 -1.48
CA LEU A 404 22.09 2.63 -1.30
C LEU A 404 23.43 2.38 -2.04
N ASN A 405 23.77 3.21 -3.03
CA ASN A 405 25.03 3.08 -3.77
C ASN A 405 26.23 3.60 -3.01
N ARG A 406 25.98 4.37 -1.96
CA ARG A 406 27.00 5.01 -1.17
C ARG A 406 27.46 4.02 -0.08
N PRO A 407 28.77 3.71 0.01
CA PRO A 407 29.27 2.67 0.91
C PRO A 407 28.88 2.86 2.38
N GLU A 408 28.73 4.09 2.83
CA GLU A 408 28.35 4.44 4.20
C GLU A 408 26.93 3.98 4.60
N PHE A 409 26.08 3.60 3.64
CA PHE A 409 24.75 3.02 3.91
C PHE A 409 24.74 1.48 3.83
N THR A 410 25.90 0.85 3.69
CA THR A 410 26.05 -0.61 3.71
C THR A 410 26.22 -1.10 5.15
N VAL A 411 25.28 -1.92 5.62
CA VAL A 411 25.35 -2.51 6.96
C VAL A 411 26.20 -3.78 6.96
N ASP A 412 26.06 -4.61 5.93
CA ASP A 412 26.82 -5.86 5.74
C ASP A 412 26.84 -6.27 4.26
N GLY A 413 27.95 -6.85 3.80
CA GLY A 413 28.14 -7.26 2.41
C GLY A 413 28.89 -6.23 1.54
N GLY A 414 28.81 -6.39 0.22
CA GLY A 414 29.45 -5.49 -0.74
C GLY A 414 28.57 -4.31 -1.14
N SER A 415 29.16 -3.25 -1.71
CA SER A 415 28.43 -2.08 -2.23
C SER A 415 27.31 -2.47 -3.19
N TYR A 416 26.16 -1.81 -3.08
CA TYR A 416 25.06 -1.98 -4.03
C TYR A 416 25.32 -1.13 -5.29
N GLN A 417 25.15 -1.72 -6.47
CA GLN A 417 25.30 -1.03 -7.75
C GLN A 417 24.07 -1.30 -8.63
N PRO A 418 23.08 -0.40 -8.64
CA PRO A 418 21.94 -0.46 -9.51
C PRO A 418 22.41 -0.07 -10.90
N ASN A 419 22.12 -0.94 -11.87
CA ASN A 419 22.38 -0.69 -13.28
C ASN A 419 21.31 0.25 -13.87
N MET A 420 21.16 1.47 -13.33
CA MET A 420 20.09 2.39 -13.75
C MET A 420 20.46 3.87 -13.60
N SER A 421 19.94 4.68 -14.52
CA SER A 421 19.84 6.13 -14.32
C SER A 421 18.63 6.46 -13.47
N PHE A 422 18.82 7.38 -12.54
CA PHE A 422 17.76 7.96 -11.73
C PHE A 422 17.16 9.14 -12.49
N ALA A 423 15.84 9.24 -12.59
CA ALA A 423 15.17 10.34 -13.28
C ALA A 423 13.85 10.73 -12.60
N TRP A 424 13.50 12.02 -12.64
CA TRP A 424 12.16 12.49 -12.31
C TRP A 424 11.21 12.12 -13.45
N ASN A 425 10.30 11.19 -13.17
CA ASN A 425 9.40 10.59 -14.15
C ASN A 425 7.95 10.61 -13.60
N PRO A 426 6.95 10.23 -14.41
CA PRO A 426 5.56 10.18 -13.96
C PRO A 426 5.31 9.34 -12.69
N PHE A 427 6.08 8.29 -12.39
CA PHE A 427 5.92 7.53 -11.14
C PHE A 427 6.25 8.39 -9.92
N VAL A 428 7.38 9.09 -9.98
CA VAL A 428 7.85 9.95 -8.88
C VAL A 428 6.90 11.12 -8.70
N GLU A 429 6.47 11.76 -9.81
CA GLU A 429 5.52 12.87 -9.77
C GLU A 429 4.16 12.45 -9.20
N HIS A 430 3.62 11.32 -9.65
CA HIS A 430 2.33 10.80 -9.18
C HIS A 430 2.37 10.53 -7.66
N PHE A 431 3.38 9.82 -7.18
CA PHE A 431 3.55 9.59 -5.75
C PHE A 431 3.65 10.90 -4.98
N PHE A 432 4.51 11.80 -5.45
CA PHE A 432 4.77 13.07 -4.78
C PHE A 432 3.46 13.87 -4.63
N TRP A 433 2.63 13.86 -5.67
CA TRP A 433 1.32 14.48 -5.66
C TRP A 433 0.37 13.80 -4.64
N GLU A 434 0.30 12.46 -4.61
CA GLU A 434 -0.56 11.73 -3.66
C GLU A 434 -0.18 12.05 -2.20
N GLU A 435 1.12 11.99 -1.89
CA GLU A 435 1.64 12.29 -0.56
C GLU A 435 1.37 13.75 -0.18
N LYS A 436 1.66 14.70 -1.08
CA LYS A 436 1.38 16.12 -0.86
C LYS A 436 -0.10 16.38 -0.56
N MET A 437 -1.00 15.77 -1.32
CA MET A 437 -2.45 15.95 -1.12
C MET A 437 -2.94 15.33 0.19
N LEU A 438 -2.36 14.21 0.61
CA LEU A 438 -2.65 13.60 1.91
C LEU A 438 -2.29 14.55 3.06
N PHE A 439 -1.06 15.09 3.06
CA PHE A 439 -0.61 16.01 4.10
C PHE A 439 -1.34 17.35 4.05
N TYR A 440 -1.67 17.86 2.85
CA TYR A 440 -2.49 19.07 2.73
C TYR A 440 -3.87 18.90 3.38
N ARG A 441 -4.57 17.78 3.13
CA ARG A 441 -5.86 17.48 3.77
C ARG A 441 -5.73 17.34 5.28
N LEU A 442 -4.65 16.70 5.75
CA LEU A 442 -4.36 16.54 7.17
C LEU A 442 -4.19 17.89 7.88
N LEU A 443 -3.56 18.88 7.23
CA LEU A 443 -3.42 20.24 7.78
C LEU A 443 -4.74 21.02 7.83
N GLN A 444 -5.77 20.58 7.12
CA GLN A 444 -7.13 21.14 7.22
C GLN A 444 -7.98 20.46 8.28
N ASP A 445 -7.60 19.27 8.74
CA ASP A 445 -8.33 18.53 9.78
C ASP A 445 -8.04 19.12 11.17
N PRO A 446 -9.06 19.60 11.93
CA PRO A 446 -8.89 20.06 13.30
C PRO A 446 -8.28 19.02 14.27
N SER A 447 -8.35 17.72 13.93
CA SER A 447 -7.73 16.65 14.71
C SER A 447 -6.20 16.77 14.79
N VAL A 448 -5.56 17.44 13.82
CA VAL A 448 -4.10 17.66 13.80
C VAL A 448 -3.61 18.40 15.05
N TYR A 449 -4.44 19.27 15.64
CA TYR A 449 -4.13 20.00 16.87
C TYR A 449 -4.16 19.12 18.12
N LYS A 450 -4.67 17.89 18.02
CA LYS A 450 -4.81 16.92 19.12
C LYS A 450 -3.79 15.79 19.06
N LEU A 451 -2.88 15.83 18.08
CA LEU A 451 -1.83 14.83 17.96
C LEU A 451 -0.84 14.97 19.12
N ASN A 452 -0.17 13.87 19.46
CA ASN A 452 0.99 13.94 20.34
C ASN A 452 2.14 14.69 19.64
N ASN A 453 3.11 15.16 20.43
CA ASN A 453 4.22 15.97 19.93
C ASN A 453 4.98 15.29 18.78
N LEU A 454 5.30 14.00 18.90
CA LEU A 454 6.07 13.26 17.91
C LEU A 454 5.33 13.12 16.58
N ASP A 455 4.04 12.76 16.61
CA ASP A 455 3.22 12.65 15.40
C ASP A 455 3.00 14.01 14.73
N PHE A 456 2.86 15.08 15.52
CA PHE A 456 2.84 16.44 14.97
C PHE A 456 4.17 16.80 14.29
N LEU A 457 5.31 16.49 14.90
CA LEU A 457 6.63 16.77 14.35
C LEU A 457 6.90 15.97 13.06
N ARG A 458 6.47 14.70 12.99
CA ARG A 458 6.50 13.89 11.77
C ARG A 458 5.74 14.59 10.64
N ILE A 459 4.52 15.04 10.90
CA ILE A 459 3.70 15.79 9.93
C ILE A 459 4.37 17.10 9.53
N PHE A 460 4.94 17.81 10.50
CA PHE A 460 5.55 19.10 10.25
C PHE A 460 6.71 18.99 9.26
N TRP A 461 7.66 18.13 9.59
CA TRP A 461 8.88 17.97 8.81
C TRP A 461 8.63 17.27 7.48
N LYS A 462 7.69 16.32 7.43
CA LYS A 462 7.26 15.70 6.18
C LYS A 462 6.61 16.72 5.23
N THR A 463 5.76 17.60 5.74
CA THR A 463 5.17 18.67 4.92
C THR A 463 6.24 19.61 4.40
N ALA A 464 7.18 20.04 5.25
CA ALA A 464 8.29 20.91 4.84
C ALA A 464 9.17 20.26 3.76
N GLN A 465 9.51 18.97 3.92
CA GLN A 465 10.21 18.17 2.90
C GLN A 465 9.45 18.19 1.56
N LEU A 466 8.14 17.94 1.58
CA LEU A 466 7.32 17.93 0.37
C LEU A 466 7.24 19.32 -0.30
N VAL A 467 7.18 20.41 0.48
CA VAL A 467 7.21 21.77 -0.08
C VAL A 467 8.52 22.04 -0.84
N ILE A 468 9.66 21.66 -0.28
CA ILE A 468 10.97 21.82 -0.91
C ILE A 468 11.05 21.01 -2.21
N MET A 469 10.57 19.76 -2.18
CA MET A 469 10.50 18.92 -3.37
C MET A 469 9.61 19.56 -4.45
N ASN A 470 8.45 20.10 -4.08
CA ASN A 470 7.56 20.81 -5.01
C ASN A 470 8.23 22.03 -5.66
N CYS A 471 9.02 22.78 -4.88
CA CYS A 471 9.74 23.94 -5.37
C CYS A 471 10.89 23.54 -6.30
N SER A 472 11.71 22.57 -5.90
CA SER A 472 12.85 22.08 -6.70
C SER A 472 12.41 21.32 -7.97
N ALA A 473 11.25 20.66 -7.95
CA ALA A 473 10.63 20.04 -9.13
C ALA A 473 10.27 21.03 -10.25
N LYS A 474 10.39 22.34 -10.03
CA LYS A 474 10.23 23.39 -11.05
C LYS A 474 11.56 23.96 -11.57
N ARG A 475 12.70 23.57 -10.97
CA ARG A 475 14.06 24.07 -11.26
C ARG A 475 14.87 23.06 -12.08
N ASN A 476 16.09 23.38 -12.49
CA ASN A 476 16.95 22.44 -13.23
C ASN A 476 17.57 21.34 -12.34
N GLU A 477 17.53 21.52 -11.02
CA GLU A 477 17.97 20.54 -10.03
C GLU A 477 16.81 20.20 -9.09
N ILE A 478 16.56 18.91 -8.90
CA ILE A 478 15.55 18.35 -8.00
C ILE A 478 16.27 17.86 -6.74
N VAL A 479 15.82 18.33 -5.58
CA VAL A 479 16.46 18.03 -4.30
C VAL A 479 15.60 17.07 -3.51
N TYR A 480 16.22 16.00 -3.01
CA TYR A 480 15.62 15.06 -2.05
C TYR A 480 16.28 15.24 -0.68
N PRO A 481 15.75 16.12 0.18
CA PRO A 481 16.32 16.33 1.51
C PRO A 481 15.82 15.25 2.48
N LEU A 482 16.65 14.26 2.78
CA LEU A 482 16.24 13.08 3.55
C LEU A 482 16.47 13.19 5.06
N THR A 483 17.06 14.29 5.54
CA THR A 483 17.41 14.52 6.95
C THR A 483 16.89 15.89 7.42
N LEU A 484 16.74 16.08 8.74
CA LEU A 484 16.35 17.39 9.27
C LEU A 484 17.30 18.52 8.83
N PRO A 485 18.64 18.37 8.95
CA PRO A 485 19.56 19.39 8.46
C PRO A 485 19.45 19.63 6.95
N ALA A 486 19.22 18.59 6.14
CA ALA A 486 19.03 18.74 4.70
C ALA A 486 17.76 19.55 4.36
N ILE A 487 16.68 19.34 5.12
CA ILE A 487 15.43 20.11 4.98
C ILE A 487 15.69 21.57 5.35
N GLU A 488 16.32 21.84 6.50
CA GLU A 488 16.62 23.21 6.94
C GLU A 488 17.52 23.95 5.93
N ARG A 489 18.58 23.31 5.44
CA ARG A 489 19.46 23.85 4.39
C ARG A 489 18.67 24.16 3.11
N SER A 490 17.80 23.26 2.71
CA SER A 490 17.05 23.42 1.46
C SER A 490 15.96 24.48 1.58
N LEU A 491 15.28 24.60 2.74
CA LEU A 491 14.36 25.71 3.02
C LEU A 491 15.09 27.06 2.93
N ALA A 492 16.25 27.18 3.56
CA ALA A 492 17.06 28.40 3.50
C ALA A 492 17.50 28.74 2.07
N ALA A 493 17.88 27.74 1.27
CA ALA A 493 18.23 27.92 -0.15
C ALA A 493 17.04 28.34 -1.02
N GLU A 494 15.82 28.03 -0.61
CA GLU A 494 14.57 28.49 -1.25
C GLU A 494 14.13 29.88 -0.75
N GLY A 495 14.88 30.50 0.18
CA GLY A 495 14.48 31.76 0.83
C GLY A 495 13.31 31.60 1.81
N ILE A 496 12.96 30.35 2.16
CA ILE A 496 11.90 30.01 3.10
C ILE A 496 12.52 29.87 4.48
N SER A 497 12.48 30.94 5.27
CA SER A 497 13.10 30.93 6.61
C SER A 497 12.12 30.39 7.64
N LEU A 498 12.58 29.52 8.54
CA LEU A 498 11.82 29.16 9.72
C LEU A 498 11.67 30.40 10.63
N PRO A 499 10.46 30.73 11.09
CA PRO A 499 10.27 31.74 12.13
C PRO A 499 11.11 31.40 13.37
N GLY A 500 11.62 32.42 14.05
CA GLY A 500 12.53 32.23 15.19
C GLY A 500 11.98 31.29 16.27
N GLU A 501 10.66 31.32 16.50
CA GLU A 501 10.01 30.45 17.48
C GLU A 501 9.90 28.98 17.05
N LEU A 502 10.07 28.67 15.76
CA LEU A 502 10.04 27.31 15.21
C LEU A 502 11.43 26.70 15.07
N ASN A 503 12.52 27.46 15.28
CA ASN A 503 13.89 26.95 15.21
C ASN A 503 14.18 25.83 16.23
N SER A 504 13.38 25.71 17.29
CA SER A 504 13.51 24.63 18.27
C SER A 504 12.91 23.29 17.81
N LEU A 505 12.09 23.26 16.75
CA LEU A 505 11.36 22.05 16.34
C LEU A 505 12.28 20.90 15.88
N ALA A 506 13.47 21.20 15.33
CA ALA A 506 14.43 20.17 14.93
C ALA A 506 15.05 19.50 16.16
N GLY A 507 15.39 20.29 17.18
CA GLY A 507 15.84 19.80 18.48
C GLY A 507 14.75 18.99 19.17
N ALA A 508 13.50 19.51 19.17
CA ALA A 508 12.37 18.83 19.76
C ALA A 508 12.12 17.45 19.11
N TYR A 509 12.21 17.34 17.79
CA TYR A 509 12.01 16.04 17.13
C TYR A 509 13.08 15.02 17.52
N ARG A 510 14.35 15.43 17.60
CA ARG A 510 15.43 14.55 18.09
C ARG A 510 15.19 14.10 19.53
N ASP A 511 14.70 14.98 20.39
CA ASP A 511 14.43 14.66 21.79
C ASP A 511 13.19 13.76 21.97
N GLU A 512 12.11 13.98 21.21
CA GLU A 512 10.90 13.14 21.23
C GLU A 512 11.17 11.71 20.74
N ILE A 513 12.02 11.54 19.72
CA ILE A 513 12.49 10.22 19.27
C ILE A 513 13.27 9.53 20.40
N LYS A 514 14.04 10.28 21.20
CA LYS A 514 14.79 9.75 22.35
C LYS A 514 13.93 9.57 23.61
N GLY A 515 12.62 9.74 23.51
CA GLY A 515 11.73 9.52 24.64
C GLY A 515 11.50 10.71 25.55
N LYS A 516 12.06 11.88 25.22
CA LYS A 516 11.92 13.10 26.04
C LYS A 516 10.73 13.92 25.55
N ASP A 517 9.80 14.21 26.45
CA ASP A 517 8.71 15.14 26.17
C ASP A 517 9.27 16.57 26.06
N THR A 518 8.93 17.24 24.97
CA THR A 518 9.45 18.56 24.59
C THR A 518 8.43 19.68 24.79
N GLY A 519 7.17 19.36 25.10
CA GLY A 519 6.15 20.37 25.43
C GLY A 519 5.82 21.35 24.28
N ILE A 520 5.93 20.92 23.01
CA ILE A 520 5.74 21.81 21.84
C ILE A 520 4.29 22.24 21.58
N ALA A 521 3.34 21.89 22.43
CA ALA A 521 1.91 22.18 22.23
C ALA A 521 1.62 23.67 21.95
N GLY A 522 2.37 24.59 22.59
CA GLY A 522 2.26 26.04 22.36
C GLY A 522 2.73 26.50 20.97
N LEU A 523 3.54 25.71 20.27
CA LEU A 523 4.08 26.01 18.94
C LEU A 523 3.18 25.48 17.81
N ILE A 524 2.35 24.46 18.08
CA ILE A 524 1.53 23.76 17.07
C ILE A 524 0.70 24.74 16.21
N PRO A 525 -0.07 25.71 16.77
CA PRO A 525 -0.87 26.61 15.94
C PRO A 525 -0.03 27.49 15.00
N ARG A 526 1.17 27.90 15.44
CA ARG A 526 2.09 28.72 14.63
C ARG A 526 2.74 27.87 13.54
N ALA A 527 3.16 26.66 13.88
CA ALA A 527 3.73 25.71 12.93
C ALA A 527 2.74 25.33 11.82
N ILE A 528 1.47 25.08 12.15
CA ILE A 528 0.42 24.82 11.14
C ILE A 528 0.20 26.03 10.23
N ARG A 529 0.18 27.24 10.80
CA ARG A 529 0.05 28.47 10.01
C ARG A 529 1.21 28.61 9.03
N TYR A 530 2.44 28.45 9.52
CA TYR A 530 3.65 28.47 8.68
C TYR A 530 3.56 27.45 7.54
N LEU A 531 3.17 26.21 7.83
CA LEU A 531 3.00 25.18 6.79
C LEU A 531 1.95 25.54 5.74
N LYS A 532 0.84 26.16 6.15
CA LYS A 532 -0.18 26.65 5.21
C LYS A 532 0.35 27.78 4.34
N GLU A 533 1.17 28.67 4.90
CA GLU A 533 1.79 29.78 4.17
C GLU A 533 2.80 29.30 3.12
N ILE A 534 3.68 28.35 3.46
CA ILE A 534 4.72 27.88 2.53
C ILE A 534 4.21 26.85 1.50
N ASN A 535 3.02 26.30 1.71
CA ASN A 535 2.39 25.33 0.81
C ASN A 535 1.31 25.95 -0.09
N ALA A 536 0.94 27.21 0.15
CA ALA A 536 0.10 28.01 -0.74
C ALA A 536 0.89 28.42 -1.97
#